data_AF-A0A1C7N3R5-F1
#
_entry.id   AF-A0A1C7N3R5-F1
#
_cell.length_a   1.000
_cell.length_b   1.000
_cell.length_c   1.000
_cell.angle_alpha   90.00
_cell.angle_beta   90.00
_cell.angle_gamma   90.00
#
_symmetry.space_group_name_H-M   'P 1'
#
loop_
_entity.id
_entity.type
_entity.pdbx_description
1 polymer ?
#
loop_
_entity_poly.entity_id
_entity_poly.type
_entity_poly.pdbx_seq_one_letter_code
_entity_poly.pdbx_strand_id
1 'polypeptide(L)'
;MASRIAGQAQNYLNKLIALQKPVVYNTKVAVELAKQVYVKEGMAFPTGAQFNEANQTLQNALKLKNLKNLTFSDVAKGSVVLAEIYTFFLIGEIVGRRNLIGYNVESTESHAAH
;
A
#
# COMPACT_ATOMS: atom_id res chain seq x y z
N MET A 1 9.59 2.29 48.71
CA MET A 1 9.59 1.55 47.42
C MET A 1 8.92 2.32 46.27
N ALA A 2 7.79 3.00 46.49
CA ALA A 2 7.09 3.79 45.45
C ALA A 2 7.96 4.87 44.76
N SER A 3 8.81 5.60 45.49
CA SER A 3 9.70 6.63 44.92
C SER A 3 10.73 6.06 43.91
N ARG A 4 11.20 4.82 44.10
CA ARG A 4 12.13 4.18 43.14
C ARG A 4 11.41 3.70 41.88
N ILE A 5 10.18 3.21 42.00
CA ILE A 5 9.34 2.84 40.85
C ILE A 5 8.97 4.08 40.03
N ALA A 6 8.58 5.17 40.70
CA ALA A 6 8.32 6.46 40.05
C ALA A 6 9.57 7.02 39.34
N GLY A 7 10.75 6.94 39.98
CA GLY A 7 12.00 7.38 39.36
C GLY A 7 12.41 6.54 38.14
N GLN A 8 12.22 5.22 38.18
CA GLN A 8 12.47 4.35 37.02
C GLN A 8 11.48 4.64 35.88
N ALA A 9 10.19 4.82 36.19
CA ALA A 9 9.19 5.21 35.19
C ALA A 9 9.54 6.56 34.52
N GLN A 10 9.97 7.55 35.31
CA GLN A 10 10.44 8.85 34.80
C GLN A 10 11.61 8.68 33.83
N ASN A 11 12.57 7.80 34.13
CA ASN A 11 13.71 7.52 33.25
C ASN A 11 13.29 6.89 31.91
N TYR A 12 12.30 5.99 31.91
CA TYR A 12 11.76 5.42 30.67
C TYR A 12 11.00 6.46 29.85
N LEU A 13 10.20 7.30 30.49
CA LEU A 13 9.51 8.41 29.81
C LEU A 13 10.51 9.38 29.17
N ASN A 14 11.57 9.75 29.88
CA ASN A 14 12.63 10.60 29.34
C ASN A 14 13.33 9.97 28.12
N LYS A 15 13.50 8.64 28.08
CA LYS A 15 14.04 7.93 26.91
C LYS A 15 13.07 7.95 25.72
N LEU A 16 11.76 7.80 25.95
CA LEU A 16 10.76 7.91 24.88
C LEU A 16 10.70 9.34 24.31
N ILE A 17 10.76 10.34 25.18
CA ILE A 17 10.82 11.76 24.77
C ILE A 17 12.11 12.03 23.98
N ALA A 18 13.23 11.41 24.37
CA ALA A 18 14.47 11.51 23.62
C ALA A 18 14.38 10.88 22.22
N LEU A 19 13.59 9.81 22.03
CA LEU A 19 13.34 9.18 20.72
C LEU A 19 12.38 9.98 19.83
N GLN A 20 11.54 10.85 20.40
CA GLN A 20 10.60 11.66 19.63
C GLN A 20 11.30 12.52 18.57
N LYS A 21 12.38 13.20 18.92
CA LYS A 21 13.13 14.06 17.99
C LYS A 21 13.71 13.30 16.79
N PRO A 22 14.49 12.21 16.95
CA PRO A 22 15.02 11.46 15.82
C PRO A 22 13.92 10.76 15.01
N VAL A 23 12.87 10.24 15.65
CA VAL A 23 11.73 9.63 14.94
C VAL A 23 11.05 10.65 14.04
N VAL A 24 10.67 11.81 14.58
CA VAL A 24 10.00 12.86 13.80
C VAL A 24 10.89 13.33 12.64
N TYR A 25 12.19 13.52 12.87
CA TYR A 25 13.12 13.90 11.81
C TYR A 25 13.21 12.84 10.71
N ASN A 26 13.42 11.57 11.08
CA ASN A 26 13.55 10.48 10.12
C ASN A 26 12.26 10.24 9.34
N THR A 27 11.10 10.38 9.98
CA THR A 27 9.79 10.30 9.31
C THR A 27 9.64 11.42 8.29
N LYS A 28 10.06 12.67 8.59
CA LYS A 28 10.02 13.77 7.62
C LYS A 28 10.90 13.49 6.41
N VAL A 29 12.11 12.99 6.62
CA VAL A 29 13.00 12.60 5.51
C VAL A 29 12.38 11.49 4.67
N ALA A 30 11.83 10.46 5.32
CA ALA A 30 11.16 9.36 4.63
C ALA A 30 9.95 9.86 3.81
N VAL A 31 9.16 10.81 4.32
CA VAL A 31 8.04 11.43 3.60
C VAL A 31 8.53 12.20 2.37
N GLU A 32 9.61 12.97 2.48
CA GLU A 32 10.13 13.73 1.33
C GLU A 32 10.69 12.81 0.25
N LEU A 33 11.38 11.73 0.65
CA LEU A 33 11.82 10.67 -0.27
C LEU A 33 10.62 9.98 -0.94
N ALA A 34 9.58 9.64 -0.16
CA ALA A 34 8.36 9.04 -0.71
C ALA A 34 7.68 9.97 -1.72
N LYS A 35 7.64 11.28 -1.45
CA LYS A 35 7.11 12.29 -2.40
C LYS A 35 7.93 12.32 -3.69
N GLN A 36 9.26 12.31 -3.60
CA GLN A 36 10.12 12.31 -4.79
C GLN A 36 9.88 11.07 -5.65
N VAL A 37 9.79 9.89 -5.03
CA VAL A 37 9.47 8.64 -5.74
C VAL A 37 8.07 8.71 -6.36
N TYR A 38 7.06 9.20 -5.63
CA TYR A 38 5.70 9.34 -6.15
C TYR A 38 5.64 10.17 -7.44
N VAL A 39 6.35 11.30 -7.48
CA VAL A 39 6.40 12.17 -8.66
C VAL A 39 7.22 11.53 -9.78
N LYS A 40 8.38 10.95 -9.46
CA LYS A 40 9.30 10.39 -10.46
C LYS A 40 8.76 9.13 -11.13
N GLU A 41 8.10 8.27 -10.37
CA GLU A 41 7.47 7.04 -10.87
C GLU A 41 6.11 7.30 -11.53
N GLY A 42 5.66 8.57 -11.58
CA GLY A 42 4.41 8.92 -12.24
C GLY A 42 3.19 8.26 -11.59
N MET A 43 3.18 8.08 -10.27
CA MET A 43 2.06 7.47 -9.52
C MET A 43 0.82 8.38 -9.43
N ALA A 44 0.82 9.50 -10.16
CA ALA A 44 -0.36 10.31 -10.37
C ALA A 44 -1.35 9.57 -11.27
N PHE A 45 -2.64 9.86 -11.08
CA PHE A 45 -3.66 9.29 -11.94
C PHE A 45 -3.42 9.74 -13.40
N PRO A 46 -3.43 8.83 -14.38
CA PRO A 46 -3.16 9.17 -15.76
C PRO A 46 -4.25 10.07 -16.36
N THR A 47 -3.86 10.83 -17.36
CA THR A 47 -4.78 11.70 -18.12
C THR A 47 -5.69 10.86 -19.04
N GLY A 48 -6.84 11.40 -19.43
CA GLY A 48 -7.76 10.70 -20.35
C GLY A 48 -7.13 10.31 -21.70
N ALA A 49 -6.14 11.08 -22.17
CA ALA A 49 -5.39 10.73 -23.38
C ALA A 49 -4.54 9.47 -23.19
N GLN A 50 -3.88 9.33 -22.04
CA GLN A 50 -3.06 8.16 -21.70
C GLN A 50 -3.92 6.89 -21.55
N PHE A 51 -5.17 7.01 -21.08
CA PHE A 51 -6.10 5.88 -21.06
C PHE A 51 -6.43 5.38 -22.47
N ASN A 52 -6.68 6.28 -23.42
CA ASN A 52 -6.96 5.90 -24.79
C ASN A 52 -5.75 5.22 -25.43
N GLU A 53 -4.54 5.72 -25.18
CA GLU A 53 -3.29 5.11 -25.65
C GLU A 53 -3.06 3.72 -25.04
N ALA A 54 -3.31 3.56 -23.74
CA ALA A 54 -3.21 2.26 -23.06
C ALA A 54 -4.20 1.24 -23.64
N ASN A 55 -5.45 1.65 -23.91
CA ASN A 55 -6.45 0.78 -24.52
C ASN A 55 -6.06 0.36 -25.95
N GLN A 56 -5.53 1.28 -26.76
CA GLN A 56 -5.03 0.97 -28.09
C GLN A 56 -3.85 -0.02 -28.03
N THR A 57 -2.92 0.19 -27.10
CA THR A 57 -1.79 -0.71 -26.86
C THR A 57 -2.25 -2.11 -26.46
N LEU A 58 -3.22 -2.21 -25.55
CA LEU A 58 -3.80 -3.47 -25.12
C LEU A 58 -4.50 -4.20 -26.27
N GLN A 59 -5.31 -3.50 -27.05
CA GLN A 59 -5.97 -4.08 -28.23
C GLN A 59 -4.95 -4.60 -29.26
N ASN A 60 -3.83 -3.90 -29.43
CA ASN A 60 -2.74 -4.35 -30.28
C ASN A 60 -2.01 -5.58 -29.71
N ALA A 61 -1.76 -5.62 -28.41
CA ALA A 61 -1.11 -6.75 -27.73
C ALA A 61 -1.96 -8.03 -27.80
N LEU A 62 -3.28 -7.91 -27.73
CA LEU A 62 -4.23 -9.03 -27.79
C LEU A 62 -4.46 -9.59 -29.20
N LYS A 63 -3.86 -8.99 -30.24
CA LYS A 63 -3.94 -9.54 -31.60
C LYS A 63 -3.29 -10.93 -31.63
N LEU A 64 -3.98 -11.89 -32.25
CA LEU A 64 -3.55 -13.30 -32.37
C LEU A 64 -2.11 -13.47 -32.91
N LYS A 65 -1.64 -12.55 -33.77
CA LYS A 65 -0.27 -12.56 -34.30
C LYS A 65 0.79 -12.32 -33.22
N ASN A 66 0.49 -11.46 -32.23
CA ASN A 66 1.41 -11.12 -31.15
C ASN A 66 1.42 -12.20 -30.05
N LEU A 67 0.26 -12.80 -29.79
CA LEU A 67 0.12 -13.90 -28.82
C LEU A 67 0.91 -15.15 -29.22
N LYS A 68 1.00 -15.44 -30.52
CA LYS A 68 1.76 -16.59 -31.04
C LYS A 68 3.28 -16.43 -30.96
N ASN A 69 3.77 -15.21 -30.77
CA ASN A 69 5.21 -14.90 -30.71
C ASN A 69 5.71 -14.67 -29.27
N LEU A 70 4.91 -15.01 -28.24
CA LEU A 70 5.29 -14.80 -26.85
C LEU A 70 6.37 -15.79 -26.40
N THR A 71 7.41 -15.26 -25.75
CA THR A 71 8.47 -16.06 -25.13
C THR A 71 8.12 -16.35 -23.67
N PHE A 72 8.68 -17.41 -23.09
CA PHE A 72 8.51 -17.72 -21.66
C PHE A 72 8.92 -16.56 -20.74
N SER A 73 9.94 -15.78 -21.12
CA SER A 73 10.35 -14.57 -20.39
C SER A 73 9.27 -13.49 -20.38
N ASP A 74 8.51 -13.34 -21.48
CA ASP A 74 7.44 -12.35 -21.57
C ASP A 74 6.27 -12.73 -20.67
N VAL A 75 5.94 -14.03 -20.62
CA VAL A 75 4.91 -14.57 -19.72
C VAL A 75 5.32 -14.38 -18.25
N ALA A 76 6.58 -14.64 -17.91
CA ALA A 76 7.08 -14.44 -16.55
C ALA A 76 7.04 -12.97 -16.11
N LYS A 77 7.39 -12.03 -17.00
CA LYS A 77 7.26 -10.59 -16.70
C LYS A 77 5.78 -10.20 -16.59
N GLY A 78 4.94 -10.67 -17.50
CA GLY A 78 3.50 -10.40 -17.50
C GLY A 78 2.80 -10.91 -16.23
N SER A 79 3.20 -12.07 -15.71
CA SER A 79 2.62 -12.61 -14.48
C SER A 79 3.00 -11.80 -13.23
N VAL A 80 4.23 -11.30 -13.16
CA VAL A 80 4.65 -10.39 -12.08
C VAL A 80 3.82 -9.11 -12.10
N VAL A 81 3.66 -8.48 -13.26
CA VAL A 81 2.82 -7.28 -13.41
C VAL A 81 1.36 -7.57 -13.07
N LEU A 82 0.85 -8.76 -13.43
CA LEU A 82 -0.51 -9.16 -13.07
C LEU A 82 -0.68 -9.32 -11.54
N ALA A 83 0.33 -9.86 -10.86
CA ALA A 83 0.32 -9.95 -9.39
C ALA A 83 0.36 -8.56 -8.73
N GLU A 84 1.08 -7.59 -9.31
CA GLU A 84 1.09 -6.20 -8.85
C GLU A 84 -0.30 -5.56 -9.02
N ILE A 85 -0.94 -5.70 -10.18
CA ILE A 85 -2.30 -5.20 -10.42
C ILE A 85 -3.30 -5.81 -9.43
N TYR A 86 -3.20 -7.12 -9.19
CA TYR A 86 -4.05 -7.80 -8.22
C TYR A 86 -3.83 -7.28 -6.79
N THR A 87 -2.59 -6.96 -6.44
CA THR A 87 -2.27 -6.35 -5.14
C THR A 87 -2.93 -4.98 -4.98
N PHE A 88 -2.90 -4.13 -6.01
CA PHE A 88 -3.60 -2.84 -5.99
C PHE A 88 -5.12 -3.00 -5.88
N PHE A 89 -5.70 -4.02 -6.52
CA PHE A 89 -7.13 -4.33 -6.38
C PHE A 89 -7.49 -4.66 -4.92
N LEU A 90 -6.71 -5.50 -4.25
CA LEU A 90 -6.91 -5.84 -2.83
C LEU A 90 -6.73 -4.63 -1.90
N ILE A 91 -5.76 -3.74 -2.18
CA ILE A 91 -5.61 -2.47 -1.46
C ILE A 91 -6.85 -1.61 -1.66
N GLY A 92 -7.38 -1.55 -2.89
CA GLY A 92 -8.63 -0.87 -3.20
C GLY A 92 -9.81 -1.41 -2.39
N GLU A 93 -9.92 -2.74 -2.27
CA GLU A 93 -10.94 -3.37 -1.42
C GLU A 93 -10.76 -3.00 0.06
N ILE A 94 -9.53 -3.01 0.60
CA ILE A 94 -9.22 -2.58 1.97
C ILE A 94 -9.69 -1.15 2.21
N VAL A 95 -9.40 -0.24 1.28
CA VAL A 95 -9.82 1.17 1.36
C VAL A 95 -11.35 1.29 1.26
N GLY A 96 -11.96 0.57 0.32
CA GLY A 96 -13.42 0.56 0.10
C GLY A 96 -14.20 0.04 1.30
N ARG A 97 -13.73 -1.05 1.93
CA ARG A 97 -14.35 -1.62 3.14
C ARG A 97 -13.87 -0.98 4.45
N ARG A 98 -12.87 -0.10 4.39
CA ARG A 98 -12.24 0.59 5.53
C ARG A 98 -11.81 -0.34 6.66
N ASN A 99 -11.48 -1.59 6.31
CA ASN A 99 -11.08 -2.62 7.26
C ASN A 99 -9.89 -3.38 6.69
N LEU A 100 -8.91 -3.70 7.54
CA LEU A 100 -7.72 -4.41 7.12
C LEU A 100 -8.01 -5.91 6.96
N ILE A 101 -8.87 -6.49 7.80
CA ILE A 101 -9.12 -7.94 7.86
C ILE A 101 -10.64 -8.22 7.88
N GLY A 102 -11.14 -8.90 6.85
CA GLY A 102 -12.56 -9.27 6.72
C GLY A 102 -13.55 -8.10 6.61
N TYR A 103 -14.84 -8.41 6.53
CA TYR A 103 -15.90 -7.42 6.70
C TYR A 103 -16.24 -7.30 8.18
N ASN A 104 -16.47 -6.07 8.64
CA ASN A 104 -17.03 -5.86 9.96
C ASN A 104 -18.54 -6.15 9.86
N VAL A 105 -18.90 -7.38 10.15
CA VAL A 105 -20.29 -7.82 10.31
C VAL A 105 -20.52 -8.06 11.79
N GLU A 106 -21.66 -7.63 12.31
CA GLU A 106 -22.06 -8.02 13.67
C GLU A 106 -22.15 -9.54 13.74
N SER A 107 -21.41 -10.14 14.67
CA SER A 107 -21.53 -11.55 14.96
C SER A 107 -22.88 -11.80 15.61
N THR A 108 -23.53 -12.91 15.27
CA THR A 108 -24.85 -13.33 15.77
C THR A 108 -24.94 -13.44 17.30
N GLU A 109 -23.83 -13.33 18.02
CA GLU A 109 -23.77 -13.29 19.49
C GLU A 109 -24.32 -11.97 20.08
N SER A 110 -24.31 -10.86 19.34
CA SER A 110 -24.87 -9.57 19.80
C SER A 110 -26.40 -9.51 19.72
N HIS A 111 -27.05 -10.40 18.96
CA HIS A 111 -28.52 -10.48 18.86
C HIS A 111 -29.18 -11.40 19.89
N ALA A 112 -28.41 -12.20 20.65
CA ALA A 112 -28.94 -13.10 21.68
C ALA A 112 -28.98 -12.48 23.09
N ALA A 113 -28.45 -11.26 23.26
CA ALA A 113 -28.35 -10.57 24.55
C ALA A 113 -29.36 -9.42 24.72
N HIS A 114 -30.42 -9.40 23.91
CA HIS A 114 -31.46 -8.36 23.96
C HIS A 114 -32.87 -8.90 24.10
#